data_AF-G7HV72-F1
#
_entry.id   AF-G7HV72-F1
#
_cell.length_a   1.000
_cell.length_b   1.000
_cell.length_c   1.000
_cell.angle_alpha   90.00
_cell.angle_beta   90.00
_cell.angle_gamma   90.00
#
_symmetry.space_group_name_H-M   'P 1'
#
loop_
_entity.id
_entity.type
_entity.pdbx_description
1 polymer ?
#
loop_
_entity_poly.entity_id
_entity_poly.type
_entity_poly.pdbx_seq_one_letter_code
_entity_poly.pdbx_strand_id
1 'polypeptide(L)' 'MYLVVILMFLVAGMLVGGAWTAYKQGAKFWTAIAAILALAASATAIAWMIGEM' A
#
# COMPACT_ATOMS: atom_id res chain seq x y z
N MET A 1 -10.93 -0.95 16.27
CA MET A 1 -10.91 -1.31 14.84
C MET A 1 -9.93 -0.40 14.05
N TYR A 2 -9.64 0.81 14.55
CA TYR A 2 -8.48 1.65 14.19
C TYR A 2 -7.10 0.97 14.04
N LEU A 3 -6.76 -0.03 14.86
CA LEU A 3 -5.47 -0.73 14.75
C LEU A 3 -5.30 -1.36 13.35
N VAL A 4 -6.38 -1.91 12.77
CA VAL A 4 -6.36 -2.55 11.45
C VAL A 4 -6.13 -1.50 10.36
N VAL A 5 -6.75 -0.33 10.49
CA VAL A 5 -6.54 0.81 9.58
C VAL A 5 -5.08 1.25 9.60
N ILE A 6 -4.49 1.42 10.80
CA ILE A 6 -3.08 1.81 10.95
C ILE A 6 -2.16 0.77 10.32
N LEU A 7 -2.41 -0.53 10.56
CA LEU A 7 -1.62 -1.60 9.95
C LEU A 7 -1.72 -1.61 8.42
N MET A 8 -2.91 -1.36 7.86
CA MET A 8 -3.10 -1.27 6.41
C MET A 8 -2.33 -0.10 5.79
N PHE A 9 -2.28 1.07 6.45
CA PHE A 9 -1.43 2.17 5.99
C PHE A 9 0.06 1.86 6.11
N LEU A 10 0.47 1.12 7.14
CA LEU A 10 1.86 0.68 7.29
C LEU A 10 2.25 -0.27 6.15
N VAL A 11 1.38 -1.23 5.82
CA VAL A 11 1.57 -2.14 4.67
C VAL A 11 1.61 -1.36 3.35
N ALA A 12 0.71 -0.39 3.16
CA ALA A 12 0.73 0.47 1.98
C ALA A 12 2.05 1.23 1.84
N GLY A 13 2.56 1.81 2.94
CA GLY A 13 3.86 2.49 2.96
C GLY A 13 5.03 1.56 2.63
N MET A 14 5.02 0.34 3.18
CA MET A 14 6.02 -0.70 2.84
C MET A 14 5.99 -1.07 1.36
N LEU A 15 4.79 -1.21 0.77
CA LEU A 15 4.61 -1.52 -0.65
C LEU A 15 5.11 -0.38 -1.55
N VAL A 16 4.89 0.88 -1.19
CA VAL A 16 5.46 2.04 -1.89
C VAL A 16 6.99 2.03 -1.82
N GLY A 17 7.57 1.76 -0.64
CA GLY A 17 9.03 1.61 -0.48
C GLY A 17 9.61 0.45 -1.29
N GLY A 18 8.87 -0.67 -1.36
CA GLY A 18 9.20 -1.82 -2.20
C GLY A 18 9.13 -1.49 -3.70
N ALA A 19 8.09 -0.78 -4.14
CA ALA A 19 7.94 -0.31 -5.52
C ALA A 19 9.10 0.60 -5.93
N TRP A 20 9.50 1.52 -5.05
CA TRP A 20 10.63 2.43 -5.27
C TRP A 20 11.95 1.67 -5.40
N THR A 21 12.19 0.69 -4.53
CA THR A 21 13.39 -0.15 -4.59
C THR A 21 13.42 -0.99 -5.87
N ALA A 22 12.30 -1.62 -6.24
CA ALA A 22 12.16 -2.38 -7.47
C ALA A 22 12.36 -1.51 -8.72
N TYR A 23 11.88 -0.25 -8.68
CA TYR A 23 12.06 0.70 -9.77
C TYR A 23 13.54 1.01 -9.99
N LYS A 24 14.28 1.26 -8.91
CA LYS A 24 15.73 1.49 -8.96
C LYS A 24 16.51 0.28 -9.49
N GLN A 25 16.02 -0.93 -9.26
CA GLN A 25 16.62 -2.16 -9.78
C GLN A 25 16.25 -2.47 -11.24
N GLY A 26 15.45 -1.61 -11.90
CA GLY A 26 15.00 -1.82 -13.28
C GLY A 26 13.90 -2.88 -13.42
N ALA A 27 13.38 -3.41 -12.31
CA ALA A 27 12.38 -4.47 -12.27
C ALA A 27 10.95 -3.90 -12.48
N LYS A 28 10.68 -3.38 -13.69
CA LYS A 28 9.44 -2.68 -14.05
C LYS A 28 8.16 -3.44 -13.70
N PHE A 29 8.15 -4.76 -13.92
CA PHE A 29 7.01 -5.62 -13.60
C PHE A 29 6.69 -5.61 -12.10
N TRP A 30 7.72 -5.81 -11.26
CA TRP A 30 7.57 -5.84 -9.81
C TRP A 30 7.24 -4.47 -9.23
N THR A 31 7.77 -3.39 -9.81
CA THR A 31 7.36 -2.02 -9.47
C THR A 31 5.87 -1.81 -9.70
N ALA A 32 5.35 -2.22 -10.87
CA ALA A 32 3.95 -2.05 -11.21
C ALA A 32 3.04 -2.81 -10.24
N ILE A 33 3.38 -4.07 -9.94
CA ILE A 33 2.62 -4.88 -8.97
C ILE A 33 2.63 -4.23 -7.59
N ALA A 34 3.80 -3.83 -7.09
CA ALA A 34 3.91 -3.22 -5.77
C ALA A 34 3.13 -1.90 -5.68
N ALA A 35 3.14 -1.09 -6.75
CA ALA A 35 2.37 0.15 -6.82
C ALA A 35 0.85 -0.09 -6.83
N ILE A 36 0.37 -1.08 -7.60
CA ILE A 36 -1.06 -1.45 -7.64
C ILE A 36 -1.52 -1.96 -6.26
N LEU A 37 -0.71 -2.80 -5.61
CA LEU A 37 -1.01 -3.31 -4.28
C LEU A 37 -1.02 -2.19 -3.23
N ALA A 38 -0.08 -1.23 -3.31
CA ALA A 38 -0.05 -0.08 -2.42
C ALA A 38 -1.32 0.78 -2.55
N LEU A 39 -1.79 0.99 -3.79
CA LEU A 39 -3.05 1.71 -4.06
C LEU A 39 -4.25 0.97 -3.47
N ALA A 40 -4.35 -0.35 -3.70
CA ALA A 40 -5.44 -1.16 -3.16
C ALA A 40 -5.45 -1.15 -1.63
N ALA A 41 -4.29 -1.34 -0.98
CA ALA A 41 -4.17 -1.31 0.47
C ALA A 41 -4.59 0.07 1.04
N SER A 42 -4.16 1.16 0.41
CA SER A 42 -4.54 2.52 0.81
C SER A 42 -6.05 2.76 0.65
N ALA A 43 -6.64 2.36 -0.47
CA ALA A 43 -8.07 2.51 -0.71
C ALA A 43 -8.90 1.72 0.31
N THR A 44 -8.47 0.50 0.64
CA THR A 44 -9.14 -0.34 1.64
C THR A 44 -9.04 0.27 3.04
N ALA A 45 -7.86 0.79 3.41
CA ALA A 45 -7.66 1.48 4.68
C ALA A 45 -8.56 2.71 4.83
N ILE A 46 -8.70 3.51 3.76
CA ILE A 46 -9.58 4.68 3.72
C ILE A 46 -11.05 4.26 3.82
N ALA A 47 -11.47 3.25 3.05
CA ALA A 47 -12.85 2.76 3.08
C ALA A 47 -13.25 2.28 4.48
N TRP A 48 -12.36 1.55 5.16
CA TRP A 48 -12.61 1.10 6.53
C TRP A 48 -12.57 2.25 7.53
N MET A 49 -11.68 3.23 7.37
CA MET A 49 -11.67 4.43 8.21
C MET A 49 -13.00 5.20 8.12
N ILE A 50 -13.58 5.30 6.92
CA ILE A 50 -14.86 5.97 6.69
C ILE A 50 -16.03 5.16 7.25
N GLY A 51 -16.02 3.83 7.08
CA GLY A 51 -17.06 2.96 7.63
C GLY A 51 -17.04 2.85 9.17
N GLU A 52 -15.93 3.25 9.80
CA GLU A 52 -15.76 3.28 11.25
C GLU A 52 -16.21 4.60 11.89
N MET A 53 -16.38 5.67 11.10
CA MET A 53 -16.88 6.98 11.53
C MET A 53 -18.40 7.00 11.62
#